data_AF-A0A6N9TKC4-F1
#
_entry.id   AF-A0A6N9TKC4-F1
#
_cell.length_a   1.000
_cell.length_b   1.000
_cell.length_c   1.000
_cell.angle_alpha   90.00
_cell.angle_beta   90.00
_cell.angle_gamma   90.00
#
_symmetry.space_group_name_H-M   'P 1'
#
loop_
_entity.id
_entity.type
_entity.pdbx_description
1 polymer ?
#
loop_
_entity_poly.entity_id
_entity_poly.type
_entity_poly.pdbx_seq_one_letter_code
_entity_poly.pdbx_strand_id
1 'polypeptide(L)'
;MMRRGRPISPPGRPGAGARRRAAAPGWVLAAWLLLAAVPAAAQGVRIAVFPVEDLSQGVNGVSWSVTERLSKALEARGFEVAAAEAVRSFLVRNHVRTLGYLDTFHVFKARRELDVDLVLLGCVTQRTERPCPTVGLALNLVRARDARSVWAAVESLSCRDARHPLGLFEPTSIEDLWPTVTEAILRRWPRELEVAAARLPLIEIASADVSPRYVRAGERVTARVEVRVAGAGDDFSAWLDVGGGAPVSMRPLGGGGFFAAEWAAPNREGRLPATLELRWPSGRKRKIFVGTYHVDTTPPRLTVAPRGVRLGDKVAFRRDMTFVPRLLDPEPVTRWAVTIRDAKGQVVVHQETAGGLPDRLVWSGKKSDGFRAGQGEYTFTVEAWDRAGNKAAASASALLVANPPGVLVRAAPRRDGGVRIDIRQEGMTDVAYWHVEVRSRDGSVLETREGTRLPAALDLPETVVREGGVECIVTAQDALGNRARREMKDVLLAAAQGQEEEKKPVVQDTWAADF
;
A
#
# COMPACT_ATOMS: atom_id res chain seq x y z
N MET A 1 -47.56 -21.73 65.30
CA MET A 1 -47.20 -21.90 66.74
C MET A 1 -46.56 -20.58 67.18
N MET A 2 -47.14 -19.72 68.02
CA MET A 2 -47.63 -19.85 69.41
C MET A 2 -46.57 -20.27 70.45
N ARG A 3 -45.99 -19.29 71.16
CA ARG A 3 -46.01 -19.06 72.63
C ARG A 3 -45.06 -17.87 72.92
N ARG A 4 -45.50 -16.77 73.56
CA ARG A 4 -45.75 -16.53 75.01
C ARG A 4 -44.48 -16.74 75.87
N GLY A 5 -44.06 -15.80 76.73
CA GLY A 5 -44.69 -14.52 77.10
C GLY A 5 -43.85 -13.61 78.01
N ARG A 6 -44.49 -12.56 78.57
CA ARG A 6 -43.93 -11.58 79.54
C ARG A 6 -43.81 -12.17 80.96
N PRO A 7 -43.00 -11.57 81.84
CA PRO A 7 -43.50 -10.61 82.86
C PRO A 7 -42.63 -9.31 82.93
N ILE A 8 -42.82 -8.29 83.79
CA ILE A 8 -43.97 -7.58 84.42
C ILE A 8 -43.45 -6.14 84.81
N SER A 9 -44.33 -5.16 85.05
CA SER A 9 -44.00 -3.81 85.61
C SER A 9 -44.55 -3.69 87.05
N PRO A 10 -44.17 -2.69 87.89
CA PRO A 10 -44.90 -1.39 87.96
C PRO A 10 -44.04 -0.22 88.56
N PRO A 11 -44.60 0.88 89.15
CA PRO A 11 -45.35 1.97 88.50
C PRO A 11 -44.84 3.39 88.87
N GLY A 12 -45.38 4.45 88.23
CA GLY A 12 -45.16 5.85 88.68
C GLY A 12 -45.77 6.94 87.80
N ARG A 13 -46.94 7.46 88.19
CA ARG A 13 -47.71 8.63 87.66
C ARG A 13 -48.71 9.06 88.78
N PRO A 14 -49.40 10.22 88.75
CA PRO A 14 -49.44 11.32 87.77
C PRO A 14 -49.36 12.76 88.40
N GLY A 15 -49.61 13.81 87.60
CA GLY A 15 -49.91 15.18 88.05
C GLY A 15 -49.55 16.22 86.97
N ALA A 16 -50.48 16.63 86.10
CA ALA A 16 -51.30 17.86 86.24
C ALA A 16 -50.46 19.15 86.41
N GLY A 17 -50.55 20.20 85.59
CA GLY A 17 -51.45 20.47 84.47
C GLY A 17 -51.82 21.96 84.45
N ALA A 18 -51.31 22.72 83.48
CA ALA A 18 -51.64 24.15 83.31
C ALA A 18 -51.76 24.52 81.81
N ARG A 19 -52.82 25.26 81.45
CA ARG A 19 -53.11 25.72 80.08
C ARG A 19 -52.86 27.24 79.96
N ARG A 20 -52.72 27.68 78.69
CA ARG A 20 -52.67 29.07 78.19
C ARG A 20 -51.29 29.73 78.38
N ARG A 21 -50.81 30.58 77.46
CA ARG A 21 -51.48 31.33 76.36
C ARG A 21 -50.79 31.13 74.99
N ALA A 22 -51.52 31.48 73.94
CA ALA A 22 -50.99 31.54 72.58
C ALA A 22 -50.11 32.79 72.35
N ALA A 23 -49.11 32.63 71.47
CA ALA A 23 -48.43 33.71 70.76
C ALA A 23 -48.15 33.22 69.32
N ALA A 24 -48.19 34.15 68.35
CA ALA A 24 -48.19 33.84 66.92
C ALA A 24 -46.84 33.27 66.41
N PRO A 25 -46.82 32.51 65.31
CA PRO A 25 -45.60 31.90 64.79
C PRO A 25 -44.69 32.93 64.10
N GLY A 26 -43.47 33.08 64.60
CA GLY A 26 -42.39 33.77 63.88
C GLY A 26 -41.93 32.92 62.70
N TRP A 27 -42.02 33.47 61.49
CA TRP A 27 -41.56 32.80 60.27
C TRP A 27 -40.03 32.83 60.20
N VAL A 28 -39.38 31.79 60.73
CA VAL A 28 -37.96 31.55 60.42
C VAL A 28 -37.90 30.85 59.06
N LEU A 29 -37.57 31.62 58.03
CA LEU A 29 -37.18 31.12 56.71
C LEU A 29 -35.99 30.17 56.87
N ALA A 30 -36.26 28.87 56.82
CA ALA A 30 -35.23 27.84 56.63
C ALA A 30 -34.75 27.90 55.17
N ALA A 31 -33.95 28.92 54.86
CA ALA A 31 -33.28 29.04 53.59
C ALA A 31 -32.34 27.84 53.41
N TRP A 32 -32.71 26.94 52.50
CA TRP A 32 -31.85 25.85 52.07
C TRP A 32 -30.64 26.42 51.32
N LEU A 33 -29.59 26.74 52.09
CA LEU A 33 -28.25 27.00 51.58
C LEU A 33 -27.67 25.69 51.03
N LEU A 34 -28.12 25.32 49.83
CA LEU A 34 -27.38 24.44 48.93
C LEU A 34 -26.11 25.17 48.47
N LEU A 35 -25.14 25.25 49.38
CA LEU A 35 -23.74 25.43 49.05
C LEU A 35 -23.36 24.25 48.15
N ALA A 36 -23.42 24.47 46.84
CA ALA A 36 -22.85 23.55 45.87
C ALA A 36 -21.36 23.40 46.21
N ALA A 37 -20.98 22.22 46.69
CA ALA A 37 -19.60 21.94 47.07
C ALA A 37 -18.71 22.18 45.85
N VAL A 38 -17.84 23.19 45.93
CA VAL A 38 -16.83 23.46 44.90
C VAL A 38 -15.99 22.19 44.77
N PRO A 39 -15.91 21.58 43.57
CA PRO A 39 -15.14 20.36 43.41
C PRO A 39 -13.66 20.66 43.72
N ALA A 40 -13.10 19.95 44.70
CA ALA A 40 -11.72 20.13 45.17
C ALA A 40 -10.65 19.96 44.06
N ALA A 41 -11.03 19.42 42.90
CA ALA A 41 -10.19 19.26 41.71
C ALA A 41 -9.87 20.57 40.95
N ALA A 42 -10.46 21.71 41.31
CA ALA A 42 -10.22 22.99 40.61
C ALA A 42 -9.10 23.85 41.23
N GLN A 43 -8.80 23.69 42.52
CA GLN A 43 -7.86 24.56 43.25
C GLN A 43 -6.42 24.39 42.73
N GLY A 44 -5.78 25.49 42.33
CA GLY A 44 -4.41 25.51 41.81
C GLY A 44 -4.26 25.02 40.36
N VAL A 45 -5.35 24.84 39.62
CA VAL A 45 -5.31 24.55 38.17
C VAL A 45 -5.41 25.85 37.38
N ARG A 46 -4.41 26.14 36.56
CA ARG A 46 -4.35 27.38 35.77
C ARG A 46 -4.85 27.19 34.35
N ILE A 47 -5.79 28.04 33.91
CA ILE A 47 -6.50 27.91 32.64
C ILE A 47 -6.44 29.20 31.81
N ALA A 48 -6.14 29.08 30.51
CA ALA A 48 -6.28 30.18 29.56
C ALA A 48 -7.60 30.07 28.80
N VAL A 49 -8.47 31.08 28.94
CA VAL A 49 -9.63 31.25 28.07
C VAL A 49 -9.19 32.08 26.86
N PHE A 50 -9.18 31.47 25.68
CA PHE A 50 -8.85 32.15 24.44
C PHE A 50 -10.08 32.93 23.92
N PRO A 51 -9.90 34.00 23.12
CA PRO A 51 -11.01 34.75 22.56
C PRO A 51 -11.95 33.83 21.78
N VAL A 52 -13.23 33.89 22.16
CA VAL A 52 -14.29 33.09 21.55
C VAL A 52 -14.54 33.61 20.14
N GLU A 53 -14.34 32.73 19.15
CA GLU A 53 -14.68 33.02 17.75
C GLU A 53 -16.20 33.21 17.61
N ASP A 54 -16.65 34.11 16.73
CA ASP A 54 -18.06 34.30 16.43
C ASP A 54 -18.35 34.11 14.94
N LEU A 55 -18.73 32.88 14.56
CA LEU A 55 -19.01 32.52 13.17
C LEU A 55 -20.21 33.29 12.58
N SER A 56 -21.07 33.87 13.43
CA SER A 56 -22.18 34.71 12.97
C SER A 56 -21.71 36.08 12.44
N GLN A 57 -20.51 36.52 12.81
CA GLN A 57 -19.92 37.79 12.41
C GLN A 57 -18.88 37.66 11.29
N GLY A 58 -18.75 36.45 10.70
CA GLY A 58 -17.85 36.16 9.59
C GLY A 58 -16.44 35.77 10.03
N VAL A 59 -15.51 35.77 9.06
CA VAL A 59 -14.19 35.09 9.13
C VAL A 59 -13.25 35.58 10.26
N ASN A 60 -13.51 36.75 10.85
CA ASN A 60 -12.74 37.29 11.98
C ASN A 60 -13.65 37.72 13.16
N GLY A 61 -14.85 37.14 13.28
CA GLY A 61 -15.78 37.46 14.37
C GLY A 61 -15.22 37.08 15.75
N VAL A 62 -15.39 37.95 16.75
CA VAL A 62 -14.90 37.72 18.12
C VAL A 62 -15.92 38.15 19.16
N SER A 63 -16.33 37.20 20.01
CA SER A 63 -17.28 37.45 21.08
C SER A 63 -16.56 37.73 22.41
N TRP A 64 -16.11 38.98 22.57
CA TRP A 64 -15.42 39.42 23.80
C TRP A 64 -16.30 39.30 25.05
N SER A 65 -17.60 39.59 24.95
CA SER A 65 -18.54 39.48 26.08
C SER A 65 -18.72 38.03 26.54
N VAL A 66 -18.80 37.07 25.61
CA VAL A 66 -18.86 35.63 25.95
C VAL A 66 -17.51 35.16 26.51
N THR A 67 -16.40 35.64 25.96
CA THR A 67 -15.04 35.36 26.49
C THR A 67 -14.92 35.79 27.96
N GLU A 68 -15.29 37.03 28.28
CA GLU A 68 -15.25 37.56 29.65
C GLU A 68 -16.22 36.82 30.59
N ARG A 69 -17.42 36.48 30.11
CA ARG A 69 -18.43 35.71 30.86
C ARG A 69 -17.90 34.32 31.21
N LEU A 70 -17.22 33.63 30.29
CA LEU A 70 -16.60 32.33 30.52
C LEU A 70 -15.45 32.41 31.53
N SER A 71 -14.57 33.41 31.42
CA SER A 71 -13.51 33.65 32.41
C SER A 71 -14.07 33.81 33.82
N LYS A 72 -15.03 34.73 34.02
CA LYS A 72 -15.68 34.94 35.33
C LYS A 72 -16.39 33.68 35.84
N ALA A 73 -17.02 32.92 34.96
CA ALA A 73 -17.70 31.68 35.31
C ALA A 73 -16.73 30.54 35.71
N LEU A 74 -15.45 30.60 35.31
CA LEU A 74 -14.40 29.68 35.71
C LEU A 74 -13.67 30.14 36.98
N GLU A 75 -13.41 31.45 37.13
CA GLU A 75 -12.94 32.05 38.38
C GLU A 75 -13.88 31.70 39.54
N ALA A 76 -15.19 31.88 39.34
CA ALA A 76 -16.23 31.50 40.31
C ALA A 76 -16.31 29.98 40.60
N ARG A 77 -15.69 29.14 39.77
CA ARG A 77 -15.56 27.68 39.99
C ARG A 77 -14.22 27.28 40.63
N GLY A 78 -13.35 28.24 40.95
CA GLY A 78 -12.09 28.04 41.66
C GLY A 78 -10.85 27.82 40.78
N PHE A 79 -10.94 28.07 39.47
CA PHE A 79 -9.79 28.01 38.56
C PHE A 79 -8.98 29.32 38.58
N GLU A 80 -7.66 29.21 38.44
CA GLU A 80 -6.80 30.37 38.20
C GLU A 80 -6.87 30.74 36.71
N VAL A 81 -7.65 31.75 36.35
CA VAL A 81 -7.79 32.17 34.94
C VAL A 81 -6.64 33.11 34.55
N ALA A 82 -5.96 32.79 33.44
CA ALA A 82 -4.90 33.63 32.90
C ALA A 82 -5.46 34.99 32.44
N ALA A 83 -4.81 36.08 32.85
CA ALA A 83 -5.24 37.44 32.54
C ALA A 83 -5.43 37.65 31.02
N ALA A 84 -6.56 38.26 30.65
CA ALA A 84 -6.93 38.46 29.24
C ALA A 84 -5.84 39.20 28.42
N GLU A 85 -5.11 40.13 29.05
CA GLU A 85 -4.00 40.82 28.38
C GLU A 85 -2.79 39.92 28.10
N ALA A 86 -2.51 38.94 28.97
CA ALA A 86 -1.46 37.97 28.72
C ALA A 86 -1.82 37.06 27.54
N VAL A 87 -3.09 36.63 27.44
CA VAL A 87 -3.61 35.85 26.30
C VAL A 87 -3.56 36.66 25.00
N ARG A 88 -3.97 37.94 25.01
CA ARG A 88 -3.84 38.86 23.85
C ARG A 88 -2.37 39.03 23.44
N SER A 89 -1.49 39.31 24.39
CA SER A 89 -0.05 39.43 24.16
C SER A 89 0.58 38.12 23.64
N PHE A 90 0.05 36.95 24.02
CA PHE A 90 0.46 35.67 23.46
C PHE A 90 0.03 35.53 21.99
N LEU A 91 -1.22 35.83 21.66
CA LEU A 91 -1.74 35.73 20.28
C LEU A 91 -0.94 36.64 19.33
N VAL A 92 -0.72 37.90 19.72
CA VAL A 92 0.01 38.89 18.90
C VAL A 92 1.47 38.48 18.69
N ARG A 93 2.20 38.14 19.77
CA ARG A 93 3.63 37.72 19.68
C ARG A 93 3.84 36.42 18.90
N ASN A 94 2.84 35.55 18.86
CA ASN A 94 2.91 34.27 18.17
C ASN A 94 2.21 34.28 16.81
N HIS A 95 1.73 35.45 16.35
CA HIS A 95 1.02 35.62 15.08
C HIS A 95 -0.19 34.67 14.89
N VAL A 96 -0.85 34.29 15.97
CA VAL A 96 -2.04 33.44 15.93
C VAL A 96 -3.22 34.28 15.45
N ARG A 97 -3.68 34.01 14.22
CA ARG A 97 -4.75 34.76 13.54
C ARG A 97 -6.11 34.07 13.58
N THR A 98 -6.12 32.73 13.59
CA THR A 98 -7.34 31.93 13.74
C THR A 98 -7.73 31.88 15.21
N LEU A 99 -9.00 32.16 15.50
CA LEU A 99 -9.58 32.05 16.85
C LEU A 99 -10.44 30.78 16.93
N GLY A 100 -10.91 30.39 18.11
CA GLY A 100 -11.66 29.14 18.30
C GLY A 100 -10.85 27.83 18.11
N TYR A 101 -9.67 27.90 17.49
CA TYR A 101 -8.74 26.79 17.27
C TYR A 101 -7.31 27.16 17.69
N LEU A 102 -6.56 26.16 18.19
CA LEU A 102 -5.13 26.29 18.48
C LEU A 102 -4.44 24.96 18.17
N ASP A 103 -3.38 24.99 17.36
CA ASP A 103 -2.63 23.79 17.02
C ASP A 103 -1.74 23.28 18.17
N THR A 104 -1.24 22.06 18.03
CA THR A 104 -0.37 21.37 19.00
C THR A 104 0.84 22.21 19.43
N PHE A 105 1.50 22.91 18.51
CA PHE A 105 2.67 23.73 18.79
C PHE A 105 2.29 24.95 19.63
N HIS A 106 1.23 25.65 19.24
CA HIS A 106 0.75 26.82 19.98
C HIS A 106 0.14 26.46 21.34
N VAL A 107 -0.49 25.29 21.51
CA VAL A 107 -0.93 24.78 22.82
C VAL A 107 0.27 24.57 23.76
N PHE A 108 1.36 23.94 23.30
CA PHE A 108 2.58 23.79 24.11
C PHE A 108 3.26 25.13 24.38
N LYS A 109 3.19 26.07 23.43
CA LYS A 109 3.74 27.43 23.61
C LYS A 109 2.93 28.23 24.63
N ALA A 110 1.60 28.13 24.62
CA ALA A 110 0.71 28.71 25.63
C ALA A 110 1.02 28.15 27.01
N ARG A 111 1.19 26.83 27.17
CA ARG A 111 1.64 26.21 28.44
C ARG A 111 2.92 26.84 28.98
N ARG A 112 3.90 27.12 28.12
CA ARG A 112 5.21 27.66 28.53
C ARG A 112 5.18 29.16 28.82
N GLU A 113 4.43 29.94 28.03
CA GLU A 113 4.47 31.41 28.08
C GLU A 113 3.36 32.03 28.93
N LEU A 114 2.25 31.32 29.13
CA LEU A 114 1.15 31.71 30.02
C LEU A 114 1.14 30.90 31.33
N ASP A 115 1.96 29.84 31.43
CA ASP A 115 2.04 28.92 32.58
C ASP A 115 0.66 28.36 32.96
N VAL A 116 0.04 27.68 31.98
CA VAL A 116 -1.33 27.14 32.06
C VAL A 116 -1.35 25.62 31.84
N ASP A 117 -2.19 24.91 32.59
CA ASP A 117 -2.43 23.48 32.47
C ASP A 117 -3.51 23.15 31.45
N LEU A 118 -4.46 24.07 31.26
CA LEU A 118 -5.64 23.93 30.41
C LEU A 118 -5.77 25.14 29.47
N VAL A 119 -6.25 24.88 28.26
CA VAL A 119 -6.63 25.89 27.27
C VAL A 119 -8.10 25.67 26.93
N LEU A 120 -8.94 26.67 27.18
CA LEU A 120 -10.33 26.68 26.73
C LEU A 120 -10.41 27.43 25.40
N LEU A 121 -10.87 26.73 24.38
CA LEU A 121 -11.23 27.25 23.08
C LEU A 121 -12.75 27.32 22.98
N GLY A 122 -13.30 28.36 22.36
CA GLY A 122 -14.73 28.55 22.23
C GLY A 122 -15.13 29.17 20.89
N CYS A 123 -16.33 28.84 20.44
CA CYS A 123 -16.88 29.28 19.18
C CYS A 123 -18.41 29.49 19.31
N VAL A 124 -18.90 30.69 18.99
CA VAL A 124 -20.34 30.97 18.83
C VAL A 124 -20.75 30.43 17.46
N THR A 125 -21.54 29.36 17.48
CA THR A 125 -21.98 28.62 16.28
C THR A 125 -23.25 29.18 15.67
N GLN A 126 -24.06 29.89 16.47
CA GLN A 126 -25.28 30.54 16.02
C GLN A 126 -25.53 31.81 16.84
N ARG A 127 -25.95 32.88 16.16
CA ARG A 127 -26.44 34.12 16.76
C ARG A 127 -27.54 34.66 15.86
N THR A 128 -28.75 34.84 16.36
CA THR A 128 -29.90 35.32 15.58
C THR A 128 -30.83 36.09 16.49
N GLU A 129 -31.09 37.37 16.22
CA GLU A 129 -31.89 38.23 17.12
C GLU A 129 -33.40 38.16 16.81
N ARG A 130 -33.75 38.00 15.52
CA ARG A 130 -35.13 38.00 15.02
C ARG A 130 -35.34 36.83 14.04
N PRO A 131 -36.55 36.24 13.96
CA PRO A 131 -37.77 36.63 14.68
C PRO A 131 -37.85 36.14 16.14
N CYS A 132 -36.88 35.35 16.61
CA CYS A 132 -36.78 34.84 17.97
C CYS A 132 -35.28 34.79 18.34
N PRO A 133 -34.84 35.37 19.46
CA PRO A 133 -33.43 35.32 19.83
C PRO A 133 -32.98 33.86 19.99
N THR A 134 -31.85 33.53 19.37
CA THR A 134 -31.27 32.18 19.35
C THR A 134 -29.75 32.27 19.39
N VAL A 135 -29.14 31.45 20.24
CA VAL A 135 -27.69 31.37 20.46
C VAL A 135 -27.21 29.93 20.47
N GLY A 136 -26.01 29.70 19.94
CA GLY A 136 -25.29 28.43 20.01
C GLY A 136 -23.84 28.67 20.41
N LEU A 137 -23.32 27.85 21.33
CA LEU A 137 -21.97 27.92 21.85
C LEU A 137 -21.34 26.52 21.84
N ALA A 138 -20.18 26.39 21.21
CA ALA A 138 -19.31 25.24 21.29
C ALA A 138 -18.08 25.58 22.13
N LEU A 139 -17.69 24.68 23.03
CA LEU A 139 -16.49 24.79 23.86
C LEU A 139 -15.65 23.52 23.74
N ASN A 140 -14.32 23.69 23.71
CA ASN A 140 -13.34 22.62 23.68
C ASN A 140 -12.23 22.91 24.70
N LEU A 141 -12.07 22.01 25.66
CA LEU A 141 -11.05 22.08 26.70
C LEU A 141 -9.87 21.19 26.31
N VAL A 142 -8.73 21.81 26.03
CA VAL A 142 -7.49 21.15 25.64
C VAL A 142 -6.54 21.11 26.83
N ARG A 143 -6.01 19.92 27.14
CA ARG A 143 -5.00 19.75 28.18
C ARG A 143 -3.63 20.12 27.62
N ALA A 144 -3.02 21.14 28.20
CA ALA A 144 -1.84 21.76 27.61
C ALA A 144 -0.57 20.88 27.71
N ARG A 145 -0.58 19.81 28.53
CA ARG A 145 0.56 18.88 28.69
C ARG A 145 0.79 17.93 27.51
N ASP A 146 -0.27 17.56 26.82
CA ASP A 146 -0.29 16.52 25.77
C ASP A 146 -1.07 16.98 24.52
N ALA A 147 -1.57 18.23 24.52
CA ALA A 147 -2.40 18.84 23.48
C ALA A 147 -3.67 18.05 23.14
N ARG A 148 -4.15 17.20 24.05
CA ARG A 148 -5.39 16.43 23.84
C ARG A 148 -6.60 17.23 24.28
N SER A 149 -7.66 17.22 23.47
CA SER A 149 -8.99 17.57 23.95
C SER A 149 -9.39 16.57 25.04
N VAL A 150 -9.73 17.09 26.22
CA VAL A 150 -10.19 16.32 27.38
C VAL A 150 -11.69 16.45 27.62
N TRP A 151 -12.31 17.47 27.02
CA TRP A 151 -13.74 17.68 27.07
C TRP A 151 -14.14 18.61 25.91
N ALA A 152 -15.29 18.32 25.31
CA ALA A 152 -15.96 19.22 24.39
C ALA A 152 -17.46 19.17 24.64
N ALA A 153 -18.13 20.31 24.52
CA ALA A 153 -19.58 20.42 24.62
C ALA A 153 -20.10 21.45 23.64
N VAL A 154 -21.37 21.29 23.26
CA VAL A 154 -22.13 22.23 22.45
C VAL A 154 -23.49 22.38 23.12
N GLU A 155 -23.92 23.62 23.29
CA GLU A 155 -25.26 23.96 23.77
C GLU A 155 -25.86 25.04 22.88
N SER A 156 -27.17 24.99 22.68
CA SER A 156 -27.93 26.01 21.97
C SER A 156 -29.28 26.23 22.63
N LEU A 157 -29.74 27.48 22.65
CA LEU A 157 -31.05 27.87 23.17
C LEU A 157 -31.68 28.94 22.28
N SER A 158 -32.99 28.83 22.06
CA SER A 158 -33.83 29.87 21.51
C SER A 158 -34.80 30.43 22.56
N CYS A 159 -35.42 31.55 22.24
CA CYS A 159 -36.51 32.13 23.04
C CYS A 159 -37.70 31.18 23.28
N ARG A 160 -37.84 30.12 22.46
CA ARG A 160 -38.88 29.10 22.61
C ARG A 160 -38.55 28.06 23.69
N ASP A 161 -37.27 27.76 23.85
CA ASP A 161 -36.76 26.74 24.78
C ASP A 161 -36.70 27.26 26.22
N ALA A 162 -36.63 28.59 26.37
CA ALA A 162 -36.53 29.31 27.65
C ALA A 162 -37.85 29.96 28.11
N ARG A 163 -39.00 29.46 27.65
CA ARG A 163 -40.33 29.96 28.07
C ARG A 163 -40.67 29.55 29.49
N HIS A 164 -41.09 30.51 30.31
CA HIS A 164 -41.53 30.26 31.67
C HIS A 164 -43.02 29.85 31.70
N PRO A 165 -43.47 28.91 32.57
CA PRO A 165 -44.87 28.46 32.64
C PRO A 165 -45.95 29.53 32.89
N LEU A 166 -45.54 30.75 33.27
CA LEU A 166 -46.42 31.90 33.53
C LEU A 166 -46.29 33.02 32.48
N GLY A 167 -45.45 32.86 31.44
CA GLY A 167 -45.18 33.90 30.45
C GLY A 167 -44.47 35.15 30.99
N LEU A 168 -43.90 35.08 32.19
CA LEU A 168 -43.17 36.18 32.85
C LEU A 168 -41.67 35.98 32.65
N PHE A 169 -40.95 37.09 32.45
CA PHE A 169 -39.50 37.12 32.22
C PHE A 169 -39.04 36.27 31.02
N GLU A 170 -39.85 36.22 29.94
CA GLU A 170 -39.42 35.59 28.70
C GLU A 170 -38.21 36.35 28.09
N PRO A 171 -37.20 35.64 27.55
CA PRO A 171 -36.04 36.26 26.93
C PRO A 171 -36.44 36.99 25.65
N THR A 172 -36.17 38.30 25.61
CA THR A 172 -36.52 39.19 24.49
C THR A 172 -35.33 39.50 23.59
N SER A 173 -34.11 39.24 24.08
CA SER A 173 -32.85 39.50 23.41
C SER A 173 -31.89 38.30 23.50
N ILE A 174 -30.82 38.35 22.71
CA ILE A 174 -29.70 37.40 22.80
C ILE A 174 -28.97 37.47 24.15
N GLU A 175 -28.86 38.64 24.77
CA GLU A 175 -28.18 38.79 26.06
C GLU A 175 -28.94 38.12 27.22
N ASP A 176 -30.26 37.97 27.11
CA ASP A 176 -31.09 37.23 28.07
C ASP A 176 -30.79 35.72 28.05
N LEU A 177 -30.30 35.19 26.91
CA LEU A 177 -30.02 33.75 26.73
C LEU A 177 -28.59 33.36 27.14
N TRP A 178 -27.61 34.28 27.05
CA TRP A 178 -26.21 33.96 27.36
C TRP A 178 -25.96 33.39 28.77
N PRO A 179 -26.59 33.89 29.86
CA PRO A 179 -26.43 33.30 31.19
C PRO A 179 -26.83 31.82 31.20
N THR A 180 -27.99 31.50 30.62
CA THR A 180 -28.56 30.15 30.60
C THR A 180 -27.74 29.18 29.76
N VAL A 181 -27.29 29.59 28.55
CA VAL A 181 -26.38 28.77 27.72
C VAL A 181 -25.04 28.53 28.43
N THR A 182 -24.45 29.58 29.01
CA THR A 182 -23.15 29.49 29.69
C THR A 182 -23.23 28.60 30.93
N GLU A 183 -24.33 28.65 31.68
CA GLU A 183 -24.53 27.76 32.81
C GLU A 183 -24.79 26.32 32.38
N ALA A 184 -25.64 26.10 31.37
CA ALA A 184 -25.97 24.78 30.84
C ALA A 184 -24.71 24.03 30.34
N ILE A 185 -23.86 24.70 29.55
CA ILE A 185 -22.65 24.08 29.02
C ILE A 185 -21.63 23.77 30.13
N LEU A 186 -21.49 24.66 31.11
CA LEU A 186 -20.58 24.48 32.24
C LEU A 186 -21.13 23.54 33.33
N ARG A 187 -22.43 23.18 33.32
CA ARG A 187 -22.97 22.06 34.13
C ARG A 187 -22.49 20.70 33.62
N ARG A 188 -22.07 20.61 32.35
CA ARG A 188 -21.51 19.39 31.74
C ARG A 188 -19.98 19.28 31.88
N TRP A 189 -19.36 20.15 32.66
CA TRP A 189 -17.92 20.18 32.91
C TRP A 189 -17.39 18.83 33.46
N PRO A 190 -16.18 18.37 33.07
CA PRO A 190 -15.63 17.10 33.54
C PRO A 190 -15.45 17.10 35.06
N ARG A 191 -15.93 16.04 35.73
CA ARG A 191 -15.82 15.88 37.20
C ARG A 191 -14.40 15.61 37.67
N GLU A 192 -13.59 14.99 36.82
CA GLU A 192 -12.20 14.67 37.08
C GLU A 192 -11.32 15.30 35.99
N LEU A 193 -10.38 16.14 36.43
CA LEU A 193 -9.35 16.72 35.59
C LEU A 193 -8.01 16.07 35.97
N GLU A 194 -7.49 15.17 35.12
CA GLU A 194 -6.14 14.58 35.29
C GLU A 194 -5.04 15.63 35.03
N VAL A 195 -4.99 16.70 35.83
CA VAL A 195 -3.97 17.75 35.75
C VAL A 195 -2.76 17.37 36.62
N ALA A 196 -2.99 16.66 37.73
CA ALA A 196 -1.93 16.16 38.60
C ALA A 196 -1.16 14.99 37.97
N ALA A 197 0.06 15.26 37.48
CA ALA A 197 1.27 14.44 37.68
C ALA A 197 2.41 14.92 36.76
N ALA A 198 3.46 15.51 37.37
CA ALA A 198 4.77 15.84 36.79
C ALA A 198 4.81 16.65 35.46
N ARG A 199 5.69 17.66 35.43
CA ARG A 199 6.15 18.28 34.17
C ARG A 199 6.95 17.24 33.37
N LEU A 200 6.28 16.38 32.60
CA LEU A 200 6.96 15.52 31.64
C LEU A 200 7.69 16.41 30.63
N PRO A 201 8.97 16.10 30.29
CA PRO A 201 9.61 16.74 29.16
C PRO A 201 8.79 16.42 27.90
N LEU A 202 8.54 17.43 27.08
CA LEU A 202 7.90 17.22 25.78
C LEU A 202 8.92 16.49 24.90
N ILE A 203 8.48 15.44 24.21
CA ILE A 203 9.33 14.62 23.35
C ILE A 203 8.67 14.54 21.99
N GLU A 204 9.41 15.00 20.98
CA GLU A 204 9.08 14.99 19.58
C GLU A 204 10.09 14.08 18.85
N ILE A 205 9.59 13.24 17.93
CA ILE A 205 10.44 12.52 16.99
C ILE A 205 10.52 13.37 15.72
N ALA A 206 11.63 14.07 15.55
CA ALA A 206 11.81 14.99 14.43
C ALA A 206 12.14 14.26 13.12
N SER A 207 12.85 13.13 13.22
CA SER A 207 13.09 12.21 12.11
C SER A 207 13.28 10.79 12.62
N ALA A 208 12.87 9.81 11.82
CA ALA A 208 13.14 8.40 12.05
C ALA A 208 13.30 7.68 10.71
N ASP A 209 14.40 6.96 10.56
CA ASP A 209 14.67 6.07 9.42
C ASP A 209 14.97 4.66 9.92
N VAL A 210 14.46 3.66 9.21
CA VAL A 210 14.73 2.23 9.41
C VAL A 210 15.03 1.64 8.03
N SER A 211 16.28 1.21 7.85
CA SER A 211 16.82 0.86 6.54
C SER A 211 17.77 -0.34 6.62
N PRO A 212 17.65 -1.36 5.74
CA PRO A 212 16.67 -1.44 4.64
C PRO A 212 15.24 -1.75 5.12
N ARG A 213 14.24 -1.44 4.29
CA ARG A 213 12.81 -1.71 4.58
C ARG A 213 12.35 -3.13 4.29
N TYR A 214 13.12 -3.87 3.50
CA TYR A 214 12.93 -5.28 3.14
C TYR A 214 14.30 -5.94 3.25
N VAL A 215 14.38 -7.02 4.02
CA VAL A 215 15.64 -7.71 4.37
C VAL A 215 15.37 -9.20 4.54
N ARG A 216 16.40 -10.03 4.39
CA ARG A 216 16.34 -11.45 4.74
C ARG A 216 16.67 -11.66 6.20
N ALA A 217 16.28 -12.80 6.76
CA ALA A 217 16.69 -13.18 8.11
C ALA A 217 18.22 -13.15 8.25
N GLY A 218 18.72 -12.57 9.34
CA GLY A 218 20.15 -12.39 9.60
C GLY A 218 20.81 -11.19 8.91
N GLU A 219 20.20 -10.56 7.89
CA GLU A 219 20.78 -9.37 7.25
C GLU A 219 20.75 -8.15 8.20
N ARG A 220 21.73 -7.26 8.05
CA ARG A 220 21.85 -6.08 8.93
C ARG A 220 20.81 -5.02 8.58
N VAL A 221 19.99 -4.68 9.57
CA VAL A 221 19.11 -3.51 9.59
C VAL A 221 19.74 -2.42 10.44
N THR A 222 19.51 -1.17 10.06
CA THR A 222 19.93 0.02 10.83
C THR A 222 18.73 0.92 11.10
N ALA A 223 18.76 1.64 12.22
CA ALA A 223 17.81 2.70 12.53
C ALA A 223 18.55 3.96 12.96
N ARG A 224 18.03 5.12 12.56
CA ARG A 224 18.46 6.44 13.03
C ARG A 224 17.23 7.22 13.45
N VAL A 225 17.24 7.79 14.65
CA VAL A 225 16.11 8.55 15.20
C VAL A 225 16.62 9.84 15.84
N GLU A 226 16.02 10.97 15.46
CA GLU A 226 16.23 12.27 16.09
C GLU A 226 15.14 12.53 17.12
N VAL A 227 15.53 12.62 18.38
CA VAL A 227 14.63 12.84 19.52
C VAL A 227 14.85 14.25 20.03
N ARG A 228 13.88 15.13 19.81
CA ARG A 228 13.88 16.48 20.36
C ARG A 228 13.15 16.50 21.69
N VAL A 229 13.78 17.13 22.68
CA VAL A 229 13.26 17.20 24.05
C VAL A 229 13.14 18.67 24.46
N ALA A 230 11.96 19.08 24.92
CA ALA A 230 11.71 20.43 25.40
C ALA A 230 11.30 20.43 26.89
N GLY A 231 12.01 21.24 27.67
CA GLY A 231 11.96 21.29 29.13
C GLY A 231 13.26 20.74 29.76
N ALA A 232 13.49 21.05 31.03
CA ALA A 232 14.51 20.38 31.82
C ALA A 232 14.04 18.94 32.08
N GLY A 233 14.69 17.97 31.45
CA GLY A 233 14.41 16.54 31.63
C GLY A 233 15.69 15.81 32.01
N ASP A 234 15.55 14.77 32.85
CA ASP A 234 16.65 13.86 33.17
C ASP A 234 17.16 13.18 31.90
N ASP A 235 18.46 12.84 31.88
CA ASP A 235 19.05 11.99 30.84
C ASP A 235 18.27 10.68 30.70
N PHE A 236 18.17 10.19 29.46
CA PHE A 236 17.45 8.96 29.13
C PHE A 236 18.30 8.04 28.25
N SER A 237 18.08 6.74 28.42
CA SER A 237 18.61 5.73 27.49
C SER A 237 17.54 5.38 26.45
N ALA A 238 17.96 5.27 25.19
CA ALA A 238 17.10 4.88 24.07
C ALA A 238 17.33 3.42 23.69
N TRP A 239 16.23 2.69 23.52
CA TRP A 239 16.22 1.29 23.10
C TRP A 239 15.25 1.12 21.94
N LEU A 240 15.47 0.13 21.08
CA LEU A 240 14.60 -0.18 19.94
C LEU A 240 14.05 -1.59 20.05
N ASP A 241 12.74 -1.70 20.26
CA ASP A 241 11.98 -2.95 20.20
C ASP A 241 11.65 -3.24 18.72
N VAL A 242 12.22 -4.32 18.18
CA VAL A 242 12.24 -4.65 16.74
C VAL A 242 11.47 -5.93 16.40
N GLY A 243 10.64 -6.43 17.32
CA GLY A 243 9.69 -7.53 17.07
C GLY A 243 10.26 -8.95 17.07
N GLY A 244 11.51 -9.15 17.51
CA GLY A 244 12.23 -10.43 17.43
C GLY A 244 13.04 -10.86 18.66
N GLY A 245 12.93 -10.17 19.80
CA GLY A 245 13.71 -10.50 21.00
C GLY A 245 13.77 -9.35 22.01
N ALA A 246 14.86 -9.29 22.78
CA ALA A 246 15.12 -8.16 23.66
C ALA A 246 15.34 -6.86 22.86
N PRO A 247 14.92 -5.68 23.38
CA PRO A 247 15.19 -4.40 22.73
C PRO A 247 16.69 -4.16 22.50
N VAL A 248 17.03 -3.57 21.37
CA VAL A 248 18.40 -3.23 20.97
C VAL A 248 18.78 -1.87 21.56
N SER A 249 19.95 -1.77 22.20
CA SER A 249 20.41 -0.49 22.75
C SER A 249 20.79 0.48 21.64
N MET A 250 20.27 1.71 21.68
CA MET A 250 20.63 2.76 20.72
C MET A 250 21.78 3.61 21.26
N ARG A 251 22.82 3.78 20.46
CA ARG A 251 23.98 4.63 20.77
C ARG A 251 23.66 6.09 20.40
N PRO A 252 23.95 7.08 21.26
CA PRO A 252 23.85 8.47 20.88
C PRO A 252 24.91 8.80 19.82
N LEU A 253 24.51 9.52 18.77
CA LEU A 253 25.42 10.15 17.82
C LEU A 253 25.61 11.60 18.27
N GLY A 254 26.86 12.02 18.46
CA GLY A 254 27.19 13.23 19.21
C GLY A 254 26.51 14.51 18.70
N GLY A 255 25.92 15.27 19.64
CA GLY A 255 25.17 16.50 19.39
C GLY A 255 23.69 16.27 19.08
N GLY A 256 22.81 16.98 19.78
CA GLY A 256 21.43 17.22 19.30
C GLY A 256 20.42 16.07 19.34
N GLY A 257 20.59 15.05 20.19
CA GLY A 257 19.54 14.04 20.43
C GLY A 257 19.34 13.00 19.32
N PHE A 258 20.36 12.77 18.48
CA PHE A 258 20.37 11.69 17.50
C PHE A 258 20.79 10.37 18.14
N PHE A 259 20.07 9.30 17.81
CA PHE A 259 20.33 7.93 18.28
C PHE A 259 20.38 6.97 17.10
N ALA A 260 21.27 5.98 17.15
CA ALA A 260 21.37 4.94 16.14
C ALA A 260 21.49 3.54 16.75
N ALA A 261 20.90 2.56 16.07
CA ALA A 261 21.08 1.14 16.37
C ALA A 261 21.28 0.35 15.08
N GLU A 262 21.98 -0.77 15.19
CA GLU A 262 22.08 -1.81 14.16
C GLU A 262 21.74 -3.17 14.78
N TRP A 263 21.07 -4.02 14.02
CA TRP A 263 20.72 -5.38 14.44
C TRP A 263 20.67 -6.32 13.23
N ALA A 264 20.81 -7.61 13.48
CA ALA A 264 20.49 -8.64 12.49
C ALA A 264 18.98 -8.85 12.48
N ALA A 265 18.37 -8.87 11.30
CA ALA A 265 16.96 -9.16 11.11
C ALA A 265 16.61 -10.52 11.78
N PRO A 266 15.54 -10.60 12.57
CA PRO A 266 15.21 -11.83 13.30
C PRO A 266 14.84 -12.96 12.33
N ASN A 267 15.00 -14.21 12.76
CA ASN A 267 14.57 -15.39 12.00
C ASN A 267 13.04 -15.60 12.10
N ARG A 268 12.29 -14.61 11.61
CA ARG A 268 10.83 -14.58 11.57
C ARG A 268 10.38 -13.66 10.44
N GLU A 269 9.74 -14.23 9.43
CA GLU A 269 9.19 -13.46 8.31
C GLU A 269 7.99 -12.59 8.69
N GLY A 270 7.70 -11.62 7.83
CA GLY A 270 6.57 -10.73 7.91
C GLY A 270 6.93 -9.28 8.25
N ARG A 271 5.90 -8.46 8.44
CA ARG A 271 6.04 -7.03 8.75
C ARG A 271 6.27 -6.83 10.25
N LEU A 272 7.44 -6.32 10.62
CA LEU A 272 7.84 -6.09 12.01
C LEU A 272 7.85 -4.59 12.35
N PRO A 273 7.32 -4.18 13.51
CA PRO A 273 7.40 -2.81 13.98
C PRO A 273 8.79 -2.51 14.56
N ALA A 274 9.24 -1.28 14.39
CA ALA A 274 10.33 -0.67 15.14
C ALA A 274 9.71 0.34 16.11
N THR A 275 9.86 0.09 17.41
CA THR A 275 9.31 0.93 18.49
C THR A 275 10.43 1.40 19.41
N LEU A 276 10.64 2.71 19.46
CA LEU A 276 11.57 3.36 20.37
C LEU A 276 11.03 3.27 21.81
N GLU A 277 11.82 2.72 22.73
CA GLU A 277 11.57 2.74 24.17
C GLU A 277 12.60 3.66 24.84
N LEU A 278 12.15 4.82 25.29
CA LEU A 278 12.93 5.74 26.12
C LEU A 278 12.79 5.36 27.59
N ARG A 279 13.91 5.26 28.32
CA ARG A 279 13.97 4.84 29.72
C ARG A 279 14.75 5.86 30.56
N TRP A 280 14.15 6.35 31.64
CA TRP A 280 14.76 7.30 32.58
C TRP A 280 15.27 6.60 33.85
N PRO A 281 16.28 7.17 34.55
CA PRO A 281 16.76 6.69 35.85
C PRO A 281 15.66 6.55 36.91
N SER A 282 14.60 7.37 36.82
CA SER A 282 13.40 7.30 37.68
C SER A 282 12.51 6.06 37.44
N GLY A 283 12.94 5.09 36.64
CA GLY A 283 12.18 3.89 36.27
C GLY A 283 11.05 4.14 35.25
N ARG A 284 10.82 5.40 34.86
CA ARG A 284 9.82 5.79 33.86
C ARG A 284 10.22 5.28 32.47
N LYS A 285 9.20 4.97 31.67
CA LYS A 285 9.35 4.46 30.30
C LYS A 285 8.35 5.13 29.37
N ARG A 286 8.75 5.35 28.10
CA ARG A 286 7.86 5.82 27.03
C ARG A 286 8.15 5.04 25.76
N LYS A 287 7.10 4.44 25.17
CA LYS A 287 7.19 3.77 23.86
C LYS A 287 6.65 4.69 22.76
N ILE A 288 7.35 4.76 21.63
CA ILE A 288 7.00 5.57 20.46
C ILE A 288 7.24 4.72 19.20
N PHE A 289 6.23 4.54 18.36
CA PHE A 289 6.38 3.85 17.08
C PHE A 289 7.18 4.71 16.10
N VAL A 290 8.25 4.16 15.50
CA VAL A 290 9.17 4.90 14.62
C VAL A 290 9.26 4.32 13.20
N GLY A 291 8.74 3.13 12.93
CA GLY A 291 8.66 2.58 11.57
C GLY A 291 8.28 1.10 11.51
N THR A 292 8.24 0.55 10.29
CA THR A 292 8.16 -0.90 10.04
C THR A 292 9.16 -1.34 8.99
N TYR A 293 9.72 -2.53 9.15
CA TYR A 293 10.50 -3.23 8.15
C TYR A 293 9.86 -4.60 7.87
N HIS A 294 10.22 -5.23 6.77
CA HIS A 294 9.76 -6.57 6.40
C HIS A 294 10.95 -7.52 6.40
N VAL A 295 10.80 -8.64 7.09
CA VAL A 295 11.71 -9.77 6.95
C VAL A 295 11.08 -10.74 5.96
N ASP A 296 11.81 -11.09 4.91
CA ASP A 296 11.37 -12.00 3.86
C ASP A 296 12.57 -12.83 3.40
N THR A 297 12.51 -14.14 3.56
CA THR A 297 13.59 -15.09 3.22
C THR A 297 13.09 -16.16 2.24
N THR A 298 11.88 -15.98 1.69
CA THR A 298 11.22 -16.94 0.81
C THR A 298 11.39 -16.49 -0.64
N PRO A 299 12.13 -17.25 -1.48
CA PRO A 299 12.31 -16.86 -2.87
C PRO A 299 11.01 -16.98 -3.69
N PRO A 300 10.85 -16.14 -4.73
CA PRO A 300 9.68 -16.21 -5.61
C PRO A 300 9.46 -17.58 -6.23
N ARG A 301 8.20 -18.03 -6.32
CA ARG A 301 7.86 -19.25 -7.07
C ARG A 301 7.73 -18.94 -8.56
N LEU A 302 8.87 -18.84 -9.25
CA LEU A 302 8.93 -18.56 -10.69
C LEU A 302 8.79 -19.82 -11.55
N THR A 303 8.06 -19.69 -12.66
CA THR A 303 7.99 -20.67 -13.76
C THR A 303 8.17 -19.95 -15.10
N VAL A 304 8.55 -20.68 -16.17
CA VAL A 304 8.61 -20.14 -17.52
C VAL A 304 8.12 -21.17 -18.54
N ALA A 305 7.25 -20.75 -19.46
CA ALA A 305 6.67 -21.61 -20.49
C ALA A 305 7.01 -21.08 -21.90
N PRO A 306 7.68 -21.87 -22.77
CA PRO A 306 7.93 -21.49 -24.15
C PRO A 306 6.65 -21.59 -24.99
N ARG A 307 6.53 -20.74 -26.00
CA ARG A 307 5.40 -20.68 -26.94
C ARG A 307 5.95 -20.76 -28.37
N GLY A 308 5.70 -21.89 -29.01
CA GLY A 308 6.12 -22.23 -30.37
C GLY A 308 5.36 -23.46 -30.87
N VAL A 309 5.77 -24.00 -32.01
CA VAL A 309 5.17 -25.23 -32.58
C VAL A 309 5.75 -26.44 -31.86
N ARG A 310 4.93 -27.46 -31.59
CA ARG A 310 5.40 -28.68 -30.93
C ARG A 310 5.89 -29.69 -31.96
N LEU A 311 7.15 -30.13 -31.84
CA LEU A 311 7.79 -31.17 -32.64
C LEU A 311 8.21 -32.31 -31.70
N GLY A 312 7.40 -33.36 -31.64
CA GLY A 312 7.52 -34.41 -30.63
C GLY A 312 7.44 -33.83 -29.21
N ASP A 313 8.47 -34.07 -28.41
CA ASP A 313 8.56 -33.54 -27.04
C ASP A 313 9.14 -32.13 -26.94
N LYS A 314 9.65 -31.57 -28.05
CA LYS A 314 10.29 -30.25 -28.08
C LYS A 314 9.34 -29.16 -28.58
N VAL A 315 9.52 -27.94 -28.06
CA VAL A 315 8.93 -26.73 -28.64
C VAL A 315 9.94 -26.12 -29.59
N ALA A 316 9.52 -25.80 -30.81
CA ALA A 316 10.38 -25.33 -31.89
C ALA A 316 9.88 -24.01 -32.50
N PHE A 317 10.79 -23.28 -33.14
CA PHE A 317 10.53 -22.00 -33.77
C PHE A 317 11.51 -21.68 -34.90
N ARG A 318 11.09 -20.76 -35.79
CA ARG A 318 11.85 -20.36 -36.99
C ARG A 318 12.56 -19.01 -36.88
N ARG A 319 11.86 -18.00 -36.31
CA ARG A 319 12.33 -16.61 -36.22
C ARG A 319 12.28 -16.14 -34.76
N ASP A 320 11.08 -16.07 -34.21
CA ASP A 320 10.85 -15.55 -32.86
C ASP A 320 10.37 -16.65 -31.90
N MET A 321 11.00 -16.73 -30.72
CA MET A 321 10.56 -17.54 -29.59
C MET A 321 9.96 -16.62 -28.53
N THR A 322 8.70 -16.85 -28.15
CA THR A 322 8.08 -16.17 -27.01
C THR A 322 8.12 -17.09 -25.79
N PHE A 323 8.62 -16.58 -24.67
CA PHE A 323 8.57 -17.27 -23.39
C PHE A 323 7.75 -16.45 -22.39
N VAL A 324 6.87 -17.14 -21.68
CA VAL A 324 5.89 -16.57 -20.75
C VAL A 324 6.35 -16.91 -19.33
N PRO A 325 7.06 -16.01 -18.64
CA PRO A 325 7.36 -16.20 -17.23
C PRO A 325 6.09 -16.01 -16.39
N ARG A 326 5.97 -16.73 -15.28
CA ARG A 326 4.85 -16.60 -14.33
C ARG A 326 5.33 -16.82 -12.91
N LEU A 327 4.99 -15.89 -12.03
CA LEU A 327 5.05 -16.08 -10.58
C LEU A 327 3.79 -16.84 -10.15
N LEU A 328 3.97 -17.93 -9.40
CA LEU A 328 2.86 -18.73 -8.86
C LEU A 328 2.20 -18.03 -7.66
N ASP A 329 2.96 -17.23 -6.92
CA ASP A 329 2.47 -16.25 -5.95
C ASP A 329 2.78 -14.85 -6.50
N PRO A 330 1.78 -14.01 -6.81
CA PRO A 330 2.03 -12.67 -7.33
C PRO A 330 2.72 -11.77 -6.29
N GLU A 331 3.93 -11.32 -6.59
CA GLU A 331 4.73 -10.47 -5.69
C GLU A 331 5.55 -9.41 -6.45
N PRO A 332 6.04 -8.36 -5.78
CA PRO A 332 6.79 -7.27 -6.43
C PRO A 332 8.26 -7.63 -6.69
N VAL A 333 8.56 -8.00 -7.93
CA VAL A 333 9.93 -8.14 -8.46
C VAL A 333 10.60 -6.76 -8.58
N THR A 334 11.85 -6.64 -8.12
CA THR A 334 12.67 -5.41 -8.23
C THR A 334 13.61 -5.40 -9.43
N ARG A 335 14.01 -6.58 -9.90
CA ARG A 335 14.80 -6.79 -11.13
C ARG A 335 14.65 -8.23 -11.61
N TRP A 336 14.94 -8.45 -12.88
CA TRP A 336 14.99 -9.77 -13.49
C TRP A 336 16.14 -9.85 -14.50
N ALA A 337 16.52 -11.08 -14.84
CA ALA A 337 17.51 -11.35 -15.87
C ALA A 337 17.07 -12.52 -16.76
N VAL A 338 17.51 -12.49 -18.00
CA VAL A 338 17.38 -13.59 -18.96
C VAL A 338 18.78 -14.00 -19.41
N THR A 339 19.04 -15.29 -19.39
CA THR A 339 20.24 -15.89 -20.00
C THR A 339 19.80 -16.97 -20.98
N ILE A 340 20.26 -16.89 -22.22
CA ILE A 340 20.04 -17.91 -23.25
C ILE A 340 21.37 -18.61 -23.51
N ARG A 341 21.38 -19.94 -23.41
CA ARG A 341 22.54 -20.79 -23.67
C ARG A 341 22.28 -21.72 -24.84
N ASP A 342 23.30 -22.00 -25.65
CA ASP A 342 23.25 -23.05 -26.67
C ASP A 342 23.42 -24.45 -26.07
N ALA A 343 23.34 -25.48 -26.92
CA ALA A 343 23.54 -26.88 -26.53
C ALA A 343 24.95 -27.21 -26.00
N LYS A 344 25.93 -26.31 -26.15
CA LYS A 344 27.28 -26.44 -25.56
C LYS A 344 27.40 -25.70 -24.22
N GLY A 345 26.32 -25.08 -23.75
CA GLY A 345 26.29 -24.25 -22.55
C GLY A 345 26.83 -22.83 -22.74
N GLN A 346 27.23 -22.44 -23.95
CA GLN A 346 27.73 -21.09 -24.23
C GLN A 346 26.59 -20.08 -24.14
N VAL A 347 26.79 -19.00 -23.39
CA VAL A 347 25.84 -17.89 -23.31
C VAL A 347 25.81 -17.16 -24.66
N VAL A 348 24.65 -17.13 -25.30
CA VAL A 348 24.43 -16.42 -26.57
C VAL A 348 23.68 -15.11 -26.38
N VAL A 349 22.89 -14.99 -25.31
CA VAL A 349 22.24 -13.74 -24.86
C VAL A 349 22.27 -13.69 -23.34
N HIS A 350 22.57 -12.52 -22.81
CA HIS A 350 22.35 -12.19 -21.39
C HIS A 350 21.84 -10.76 -21.29
N GLN A 351 20.81 -10.54 -20.47
CA GLN A 351 20.23 -9.24 -20.19
C GLN A 351 19.74 -9.22 -18.73
N GLU A 352 20.15 -8.22 -17.96
CA GLU A 352 19.54 -7.87 -16.67
C GLU A 352 18.71 -6.58 -16.85
N THR A 353 17.59 -6.44 -16.15
CA THR A 353 16.70 -5.29 -16.25
C THR A 353 16.03 -5.01 -14.90
N ALA A 354 16.06 -3.75 -14.48
CA ALA A 354 15.41 -3.29 -13.26
C ALA A 354 13.89 -3.11 -13.47
N GLY A 355 13.12 -3.29 -12.40
CA GLY A 355 11.66 -3.22 -12.41
C GLY A 355 10.98 -4.59 -12.47
N GLY A 356 9.68 -4.56 -12.74
CA GLY A 356 8.83 -5.75 -12.75
C GLY A 356 9.15 -6.72 -13.90
N LEU A 357 8.90 -8.01 -13.64
CA LEU A 357 9.00 -9.09 -14.61
C LEU A 357 7.86 -8.96 -15.65
N PRO A 358 8.14 -8.86 -16.97
CA PRO A 358 7.09 -8.71 -17.98
C PRO A 358 6.37 -10.02 -18.30
N ASP A 359 5.07 -9.94 -18.64
CA ASP A 359 4.20 -11.09 -18.96
C ASP A 359 4.70 -11.98 -20.10
N ARG A 360 5.54 -11.43 -20.98
CA ARG A 360 6.14 -12.11 -22.11
C ARG A 360 7.51 -11.53 -22.42
N LEU A 361 8.40 -12.41 -22.82
CA LEU A 361 9.74 -12.10 -23.30
C LEU A 361 9.91 -12.75 -24.67
N VAL A 362 10.57 -12.07 -25.60
CA VAL A 362 10.67 -12.50 -27.00
C VAL A 362 12.13 -12.50 -27.45
N TRP A 363 12.57 -13.60 -28.05
CA TRP A 363 13.89 -13.74 -28.63
C TRP A 363 13.81 -14.00 -30.13
N SER A 364 14.39 -13.12 -30.95
CA SER A 364 14.37 -13.19 -32.42
C SER A 364 15.44 -14.09 -33.05
N GLY A 365 15.95 -15.07 -32.28
CA GLY A 365 16.99 -15.98 -32.74
C GLY A 365 18.33 -15.27 -33.06
N LYS A 366 18.62 -14.13 -32.43
CA LYS A 366 19.88 -13.37 -32.57
C LYS A 366 20.71 -13.42 -31.29
N LYS A 367 22.02 -13.57 -31.40
CA LYS A 367 22.93 -13.48 -30.25
C LYS A 367 23.14 -12.01 -29.86
N SER A 368 23.81 -11.75 -28.73
CA SER A 368 24.17 -10.39 -28.28
C SER A 368 25.06 -9.62 -29.26
N ASP A 369 25.79 -10.32 -30.15
CA ASP A 369 26.60 -9.73 -31.23
C ASP A 369 25.77 -9.27 -32.45
N GLY A 370 24.45 -9.51 -32.45
CA GLY A 370 23.52 -9.18 -33.53
C GLY A 370 23.43 -10.23 -34.65
N PHE A 371 24.36 -11.20 -34.71
CA PHE A 371 24.31 -12.30 -35.68
C PHE A 371 23.21 -13.31 -35.33
N ARG A 372 22.73 -14.04 -36.35
CA ARG A 372 21.78 -15.13 -36.14
C ARG A 372 22.41 -16.26 -35.34
N ALA A 373 21.65 -16.79 -34.40
CA ALA A 373 21.95 -18.04 -33.73
C ALA A 373 21.91 -19.21 -34.74
N GLY A 374 22.77 -20.20 -34.54
CA GLY A 374 22.76 -21.41 -35.38
C GLY A 374 21.55 -22.28 -35.05
N GLN A 375 21.23 -23.24 -35.92
CA GLN A 375 20.25 -24.27 -35.57
C GLN A 375 20.69 -25.07 -34.35
N GLY A 376 19.72 -25.51 -33.57
CA GLY A 376 19.96 -26.34 -32.40
C GLY A 376 19.05 -25.99 -31.23
N GLU A 377 19.29 -26.68 -30.12
CA GLU A 377 18.55 -26.48 -28.88
C GLU A 377 19.16 -25.35 -28.06
N TYR A 378 18.29 -24.52 -27.50
CA TYR A 378 18.64 -23.39 -26.64
C TYR A 378 17.89 -23.49 -25.32
N THR A 379 18.60 -23.27 -24.22
CA THR A 379 18.04 -23.19 -22.86
C THR A 379 17.89 -21.73 -22.47
N PHE A 380 16.67 -21.33 -22.11
CA PHE A 380 16.30 -20.00 -21.64
C PHE A 380 16.14 -20.07 -20.13
N THR A 381 17.00 -19.38 -19.38
CA THR A 381 16.88 -19.23 -17.93
C THR A 381 16.42 -17.81 -17.62
N VAL A 382 15.29 -17.70 -16.92
CA VAL A 382 14.75 -16.45 -16.37
C VAL A 382 15.05 -16.44 -14.89
N GLU A 383 15.62 -15.35 -14.40
CA GLU A 383 15.91 -15.12 -12.99
C GLU A 383 15.16 -13.88 -12.51
N ALA A 384 14.63 -13.89 -11.30
CA ALA A 384 13.90 -12.77 -10.71
C ALA A 384 14.30 -12.56 -9.25
N TRP A 385 14.33 -11.30 -8.81
CA TRP A 385 14.60 -10.92 -7.43
C TRP A 385 13.45 -10.11 -6.85
N ASP A 386 13.02 -10.45 -5.65
CA ASP A 386 11.99 -9.73 -4.90
C ASP A 386 12.52 -8.40 -4.29
N ARG A 387 11.83 -7.87 -3.26
CA ARG A 387 12.26 -6.66 -2.53
C ARG A 387 13.34 -6.89 -1.47
N ALA A 388 13.48 -8.09 -0.92
CA ALA A 388 14.56 -8.47 0.00
C ALA A 388 15.80 -9.04 -0.74
N GLY A 389 15.71 -9.16 -2.07
CA GLY A 389 16.72 -9.76 -2.94
C GLY A 389 16.75 -11.29 -2.92
N ASN A 390 15.70 -11.97 -2.44
CA ASN A 390 15.59 -13.42 -2.62
C ASN A 390 15.49 -13.73 -4.12
N LYS A 391 16.22 -14.74 -4.58
CA LYS A 391 16.39 -15.04 -6.01
C LYS A 391 15.63 -16.30 -6.41
N ALA A 392 14.75 -16.16 -7.40
CA ALA A 392 14.14 -17.26 -8.11
C ALA A 392 14.80 -17.47 -9.47
N ALA A 393 14.77 -18.70 -9.98
CA ALA A 393 15.18 -19.03 -11.34
C ALA A 393 14.29 -20.12 -11.93
N ALA A 394 13.92 -19.99 -13.20
CA ALA A 394 13.18 -20.99 -13.96
C ALA A 394 13.79 -21.14 -15.36
N SER A 395 13.80 -22.35 -15.91
CA SER A 395 14.37 -22.64 -17.22
C SER A 395 13.40 -23.39 -18.12
N ALA A 396 13.49 -23.12 -19.42
CA ALA A 396 12.82 -23.89 -20.47
C ALA A 396 13.75 -24.05 -21.68
N SER A 397 13.53 -25.10 -22.49
CA SER A 397 14.29 -25.33 -23.72
C SER A 397 13.41 -25.17 -24.96
N ALA A 398 14.01 -24.71 -26.06
CA ALA A 398 13.38 -24.71 -27.38
C ALA A 398 14.38 -24.96 -28.51
N LEU A 399 13.88 -25.53 -29.62
CA LEU A 399 14.65 -25.87 -30.81
C LEU A 399 14.52 -24.77 -31.88
N LEU A 400 15.64 -24.16 -32.27
CA LEU A 400 15.68 -23.23 -33.40
C LEU A 400 15.89 -24.02 -34.70
N VAL A 401 14.90 -23.99 -35.60
CA VAL A 401 14.99 -24.56 -36.96
C VAL A 401 14.58 -23.51 -37.99
N ALA A 402 15.60 -22.91 -38.62
CA ALA A 402 15.46 -21.80 -39.57
C ALA A 402 15.83 -22.15 -41.02
N ASN A 403 16.19 -23.42 -41.29
CA ASN A 403 16.56 -23.91 -42.62
C ASN A 403 15.34 -24.59 -43.23
N PRO A 404 15.24 -24.61 -44.58
CA PRO A 404 14.30 -25.46 -45.31
C PRO A 404 14.34 -26.94 -44.85
N PRO A 405 13.20 -27.66 -44.90
CA PRO A 405 13.20 -29.11 -44.72
C PRO A 405 14.08 -29.80 -45.78
N GLY A 406 14.69 -30.93 -45.43
CA GLY A 406 15.41 -31.75 -46.40
C GLY A 406 14.41 -32.50 -47.27
N VAL A 407 14.52 -32.33 -48.58
CA VAL A 407 13.74 -33.09 -49.57
C VAL A 407 14.71 -33.68 -50.58
N LEU A 408 14.60 -34.99 -50.76
CA LEU A 408 15.33 -35.77 -51.75
C LEU A 408 14.34 -36.15 -52.86
N VAL A 409 14.71 -35.85 -54.09
CA VAL A 409 13.92 -36.17 -55.28
C VAL A 409 14.79 -37.06 -56.16
N ARG A 410 14.29 -38.25 -56.48
CA ARG A 410 15.02 -39.26 -57.25
C ARG A 410 14.16 -39.76 -58.40
N ALA A 411 14.72 -39.76 -59.60
CA ALA A 411 14.11 -40.38 -60.76
C ALA A 411 14.67 -41.79 -60.98
N ALA A 412 13.82 -42.72 -61.41
CA ALA A 412 14.21 -44.09 -61.74
C ALA A 412 13.41 -44.60 -62.96
N PRO A 413 14.05 -45.28 -63.93
CA PRO A 413 13.36 -45.81 -65.10
C PRO A 413 12.45 -46.98 -64.72
N ARG A 414 11.31 -47.10 -65.41
CA ARG A 414 10.37 -48.20 -65.26
C ARG A 414 10.50 -49.21 -66.41
N ARG A 415 9.99 -50.43 -66.19
CA ARG A 415 10.03 -51.53 -67.18
C ARG A 415 9.19 -51.27 -68.45
N ASP A 416 8.27 -50.33 -68.39
CA ASP A 416 7.36 -49.92 -69.46
C ASP A 416 7.80 -48.63 -70.16
N GLY A 417 9.06 -48.23 -70.01
CA GLY A 417 9.63 -47.02 -70.63
C GLY A 417 9.26 -45.70 -69.93
N GLY A 418 8.38 -45.74 -68.92
CA GLY A 418 8.09 -44.58 -68.07
C GLY A 418 9.21 -44.25 -67.08
N VAL A 419 9.02 -43.17 -66.32
CA VAL A 419 9.91 -42.78 -65.21
C VAL A 419 9.11 -42.63 -63.92
N ARG A 420 9.63 -43.18 -62.83
CA ARG A 420 9.12 -42.98 -61.48
C ARG A 420 9.95 -41.91 -60.77
N ILE A 421 9.28 -40.95 -60.15
CA ILE A 421 9.87 -39.93 -59.30
C ILE A 421 9.49 -40.25 -57.86
N ASP A 422 10.45 -40.69 -57.05
CA ASP A 422 10.28 -40.85 -55.60
C ASP A 422 10.71 -39.56 -54.88
N ILE A 423 9.83 -39.05 -54.01
CA ILE A 423 10.05 -37.87 -53.17
C ILE A 423 10.14 -38.34 -51.72
N ARG A 424 11.25 -38.03 -51.03
CA ARG A 424 11.51 -38.43 -49.64
C ARG A 424 11.88 -37.23 -48.79
N GLN A 425 11.60 -37.29 -47.49
CA GLN A 425 12.04 -36.27 -46.54
C GLN A 425 13.34 -36.68 -45.84
N GLU A 426 14.12 -35.69 -45.44
CA GLU A 426 15.33 -35.83 -44.63
C GLU A 426 15.45 -34.64 -43.66
N GLY A 427 16.14 -34.81 -42.53
CA GLY A 427 16.45 -33.74 -41.58
C GLY A 427 15.56 -33.74 -40.33
N MET A 428 15.49 -32.59 -39.66
CA MET A 428 14.90 -32.48 -38.31
C MET A 428 13.42 -32.10 -38.27
N THR A 429 12.82 -31.74 -39.40
CA THR A 429 11.42 -31.29 -39.48
C THR A 429 10.64 -32.09 -40.51
N ASP A 430 9.47 -32.59 -40.09
CA ASP A 430 8.53 -33.24 -41.00
C ASP A 430 7.96 -32.23 -42.00
N VAL A 431 7.82 -32.66 -43.25
CA VAL A 431 7.14 -31.89 -44.28
C VAL A 431 5.63 -31.91 -44.01
N ALA A 432 5.07 -30.74 -43.72
CA ALA A 432 3.65 -30.55 -43.44
C ALA A 432 2.82 -30.35 -44.71
N TYR A 433 3.45 -29.88 -45.79
CA TYR A 433 2.85 -29.72 -47.11
C TYR A 433 3.93 -29.85 -48.20
N TRP A 434 3.63 -30.54 -49.29
CA TRP A 434 4.44 -30.58 -50.51
C TRP A 434 3.58 -30.48 -51.76
N HIS A 435 4.17 -29.97 -52.83
CA HIS A 435 3.57 -29.85 -54.15
C HIS A 435 4.65 -30.10 -55.21
N VAL A 436 4.37 -31.01 -56.15
CA VAL A 436 5.19 -31.31 -57.32
C VAL A 436 4.49 -30.83 -58.58
N GLU A 437 5.29 -30.27 -59.48
CA GLU A 437 4.87 -29.78 -60.78
C GLU A 437 5.86 -30.33 -61.81
N VAL A 438 5.33 -31.06 -62.80
CA VAL A 438 6.11 -31.59 -63.93
C VAL A 438 5.76 -30.78 -65.16
N ARG A 439 6.78 -30.24 -65.84
CA ARG A 439 6.63 -29.32 -66.98
C ARG A 439 7.33 -29.84 -68.22
N SER A 440 6.75 -29.58 -69.39
CA SER A 440 7.44 -29.81 -70.67
C SER A 440 8.44 -28.67 -70.94
N ARG A 441 9.27 -28.85 -71.97
CA ARG A 441 10.34 -27.91 -72.33
C ARG A 441 9.83 -26.50 -72.71
N ASP A 442 8.57 -26.40 -73.13
CA ASP A 442 7.89 -25.13 -73.44
C ASP A 442 7.30 -24.42 -72.22
N GLY A 443 7.40 -25.04 -71.03
CA GLY A 443 6.84 -24.54 -69.77
C GLY A 443 5.39 -24.96 -69.50
N SER A 444 4.75 -25.73 -70.39
CA SER A 444 3.42 -26.28 -70.14
C SER A 444 3.43 -27.28 -68.97
N VAL A 445 2.39 -27.24 -68.12
CA VAL A 445 2.25 -28.15 -66.98
C VAL A 445 1.68 -29.48 -67.47
N LEU A 446 2.46 -30.55 -67.34
CA LEU A 446 2.13 -31.90 -67.78
C LEU A 446 1.39 -32.69 -66.68
N GLU A 447 1.88 -32.61 -65.44
CA GLU A 447 1.39 -33.34 -64.28
C GLU A 447 1.59 -32.50 -63.01
N THR A 448 0.69 -32.63 -62.04
CA THR A 448 0.86 -32.00 -60.71
C THR A 448 0.27 -32.88 -59.62
N ARG A 449 0.91 -32.88 -58.44
CA ARG A 449 0.39 -33.52 -57.23
C ARG A 449 0.77 -32.70 -56.00
N GLU A 450 -0.01 -32.86 -54.95
CA GLU A 450 0.26 -32.30 -53.64
C GLU A 450 -0.05 -33.32 -52.53
N GLY A 451 0.46 -33.04 -51.33
CA GLY A 451 0.21 -33.88 -50.17
C GLY A 451 0.74 -33.28 -48.87
N THR A 452 0.35 -33.89 -47.76
CA THR A 452 0.68 -33.40 -46.39
C THR A 452 1.69 -34.26 -45.64
N ARG A 453 2.18 -35.35 -46.27
CA ARG A 453 3.17 -36.27 -45.72
C ARG A 453 4.06 -36.85 -46.82
N LEU A 454 5.30 -37.17 -46.49
CA LEU A 454 6.26 -37.92 -47.31
C LEU A 454 6.61 -39.26 -46.63
N PRO A 455 7.12 -40.28 -47.36
CA PRO A 455 7.47 -40.28 -48.78
C PRO A 455 6.24 -40.30 -49.71
N ALA A 456 6.44 -39.85 -50.94
CA ALA A 456 5.47 -39.91 -52.03
C ALA A 456 6.15 -40.37 -53.32
N ALA A 457 5.35 -40.84 -54.29
CA ALA A 457 5.84 -41.22 -55.61
C ALA A 457 4.90 -40.71 -56.71
N LEU A 458 5.48 -40.28 -57.83
CA LEU A 458 4.80 -39.92 -59.06
C LEU A 458 5.31 -40.84 -60.19
N ASP A 459 4.40 -41.28 -61.05
CA ASP A 459 4.63 -42.28 -62.06
C ASP A 459 4.30 -41.69 -63.43
N LEU A 460 5.33 -41.30 -64.20
CA LEU A 460 5.20 -40.66 -65.50
C LEU A 460 5.23 -41.70 -66.62
N PRO A 461 4.26 -41.72 -67.55
CA PRO A 461 4.22 -42.66 -68.66
C PRO A 461 5.24 -42.31 -69.75
N GLU A 462 5.68 -43.31 -70.51
CA GLU A 462 6.70 -43.16 -71.57
C GLU A 462 6.37 -42.04 -72.58
N THR A 463 5.09 -41.84 -72.89
CA THR A 463 4.62 -40.78 -73.81
C THR A 463 5.02 -39.39 -73.36
N VAL A 464 4.97 -39.11 -72.07
CA VAL A 464 5.32 -37.80 -71.48
C VAL A 464 6.83 -37.62 -71.44
N VAL A 465 7.59 -38.67 -71.09
CA VAL A 465 9.04 -38.56 -70.94
C VAL A 465 9.78 -38.52 -72.29
N ARG A 466 9.19 -39.09 -73.35
CA ARG A 466 9.74 -39.07 -74.72
C ARG A 466 9.74 -37.68 -75.38
N GLU A 467 8.99 -36.70 -74.87
CA GLU A 467 9.01 -35.32 -75.41
C GLU A 467 10.37 -34.64 -75.21
N GLY A 468 11.12 -35.05 -74.18
CA GLY A 468 12.49 -34.60 -73.90
C GLY A 468 12.57 -33.21 -73.24
N GLY A 469 13.50 -33.05 -72.30
CA GLY A 469 13.62 -31.81 -71.52
C GLY A 469 12.45 -31.58 -70.55
N VAL A 470 11.88 -32.67 -70.02
CA VAL A 470 10.85 -32.64 -68.97
C VAL A 470 11.50 -32.22 -67.65
N GLU A 471 11.00 -31.13 -67.06
CA GLU A 471 11.44 -30.59 -65.77
C GLU A 471 10.49 -31.06 -64.65
N CYS A 472 11.04 -31.36 -63.47
CA CYS A 472 10.27 -31.64 -62.26
C CYS A 472 10.67 -30.67 -61.14
N ILE A 473 9.69 -29.89 -60.67
CA ILE A 473 9.84 -28.94 -59.56
C ILE A 473 9.11 -29.50 -58.35
N VAL A 474 9.82 -29.76 -57.26
CA VAL A 474 9.21 -30.12 -55.96
C VAL A 474 9.37 -28.96 -55.00
N THR A 475 8.26 -28.50 -54.45
CA THR A 475 8.21 -27.54 -53.35
C THR A 475 7.70 -28.22 -52.08
N ALA A 476 8.26 -27.86 -50.93
CA ALA A 476 7.86 -28.41 -49.64
C ALA A 476 7.92 -27.34 -48.54
N GLN A 477 7.03 -27.44 -47.57
CA GLN A 477 6.94 -26.58 -46.40
C GLN A 477 6.84 -27.42 -45.13
N ASP A 478 7.63 -27.09 -44.10
CA ASP A 478 7.56 -27.74 -42.80
C ASP A 478 6.53 -27.08 -41.86
N ALA A 479 6.30 -27.70 -40.70
CA ALA A 479 5.36 -27.21 -39.68
C ALA A 479 5.75 -25.84 -39.07
N LEU A 480 6.96 -25.33 -39.34
CA LEU A 480 7.47 -24.01 -38.90
C LEU A 480 7.39 -22.96 -40.02
N GLY A 481 6.94 -23.34 -41.21
CA GLY A 481 6.88 -22.48 -42.39
C GLY A 481 8.23 -22.29 -43.08
N ASN A 482 9.24 -23.12 -42.81
CA ASN A 482 10.44 -23.18 -43.65
C ASN A 482 10.08 -23.83 -44.99
N ARG A 483 10.63 -23.31 -46.11
CA ARG A 483 10.29 -23.76 -47.46
C ARG A 483 11.51 -24.24 -48.24
N ALA A 484 11.39 -25.40 -48.88
CA ALA A 484 12.38 -25.96 -49.79
C ALA A 484 11.84 -25.99 -51.22
N ARG A 485 12.72 -25.76 -52.21
CA ARG A 485 12.48 -26.03 -53.63
C ARG A 485 13.60 -26.91 -54.19
N ARG A 486 13.23 -27.89 -55.02
CA ARG A 486 14.08 -28.78 -55.83
C ARG A 486 13.63 -28.66 -57.28
N GLU A 487 14.56 -28.77 -58.22
CA GLU A 487 14.33 -28.49 -59.65
C GLU A 487 15.22 -29.41 -60.51
N MET A 488 14.65 -30.54 -60.92
CA MET A 488 15.29 -31.55 -61.75
C MET A 488 14.99 -31.23 -63.22
N LYS A 489 15.96 -30.64 -63.93
CA LYS A 489 15.77 -30.06 -65.28
C LYS A 489 15.56 -31.05 -66.42
N ASP A 490 16.01 -32.28 -66.25
CA ASP A 490 15.79 -33.36 -67.21
C ASP A 490 15.57 -34.66 -66.44
N VAL A 491 14.30 -35.02 -66.29
CA VAL A 491 13.85 -36.22 -65.57
C VAL A 491 14.33 -37.51 -66.25
N LEU A 492 14.45 -37.53 -67.59
CA LEU A 492 14.92 -38.70 -68.34
C LEU A 492 16.42 -38.93 -68.11
N LEU A 493 17.22 -37.86 -68.20
CA LEU A 493 18.66 -37.90 -67.97
C LEU A 493 18.97 -38.28 -66.51
N ALA A 494 18.25 -37.70 -65.55
CA ALA A 494 18.40 -38.04 -64.13
C ALA A 494 18.07 -39.51 -63.84
N ALA A 495 16.99 -40.04 -64.44
CA ALA A 495 16.63 -41.46 -64.34
C ALA A 495 17.70 -42.37 -64.95
N ALA A 496 18.21 -42.04 -66.14
CA ALA A 496 19.24 -42.81 -66.83
C ALA A 496 20.58 -42.84 -66.08
N GLN A 497 20.93 -41.76 -65.37
CA GLN A 497 22.15 -41.66 -64.57
C GLN A 497 21.97 -42.11 -63.11
N GLY A 498 20.73 -42.42 -62.68
CA GLY A 498 20.40 -42.80 -61.31
C GLY A 498 20.71 -41.74 -60.27
N GLN A 499 20.78 -40.47 -60.67
CA GLN A 499 21.25 -39.37 -59.82
C GLN A 499 20.21 -38.95 -58.78
N GLU A 500 20.69 -38.77 -57.55
CA GLU A 500 19.99 -38.03 -56.50
C GLU A 500 20.46 -36.57 -56.55
N GLU A 501 19.52 -35.64 -56.63
CA GLU A 501 19.87 -34.22 -56.79
C GLU A 501 20.16 -33.57 -55.43
N GLU A 502 21.38 -33.74 -54.93
CA GLU A 502 21.89 -33.19 -53.64
C GLU A 502 22.03 -31.65 -53.58
N LYS A 503 21.53 -30.90 -54.58
CA LYS A 503 21.69 -29.44 -54.61
C LYS A 503 21.06 -28.80 -53.36
N LYS A 504 21.82 -27.90 -52.72
CA LYS A 504 21.36 -27.10 -51.58
C LYS A 504 20.01 -26.42 -51.92
N PRO A 505 19.03 -26.42 -51.00
CA PRO A 505 17.75 -25.76 -51.25
C PRO A 505 17.93 -24.28 -51.57
N VAL A 506 17.31 -23.83 -52.65
CA VAL A 506 17.13 -22.41 -52.94
C VAL A 506 16.14 -21.86 -51.93
N VAL A 507 16.57 -20.91 -51.10
CA VAL A 507 15.72 -20.24 -50.12
C VAL A 507 14.89 -19.19 -50.86
N GLN A 508 13.61 -19.49 -51.11
CA GLN A 508 12.62 -18.50 -51.56
C GLN A 508 11.92 -17.87 -50.35
N ASP A 509 12.21 -16.59 -50.08
CA ASP A 509 11.58 -15.80 -49.00
C ASP A 509 10.45 -14.88 -49.53
N THR A 510 10.15 -14.95 -50.84
CA THR A 510 9.12 -14.14 -51.53
C THR A 510 8.24 -15.00 -52.44
N TRP A 511 6.93 -14.74 -52.40
CA TRP A 511 6.01 -15.12 -53.47
C TRP A 511 6.17 -14.12 -54.63
N ALA A 512 6.18 -14.61 -55.87
CA ALA A 512 5.55 -13.87 -56.95
C ALA A 512 4.03 -13.96 -56.71
N ALA A 513 3.35 -12.83 -56.68
CA ALA A 513 1.92 -12.78 -56.47
C ALA A 513 1.19 -12.95 -57.81
N ASP A 514 0.87 -14.19 -58.15
CA ASP A 514 -0.05 -14.55 -59.24
C ASP A 514 -0.98 -15.68 -58.76
N PHE A 515 -2.09 -15.28 -58.14
CA PHE A 515 -3.32 -16.05 -57.91
C PHE A 515 -4.49 -15.05 -57.80
#